data_AF-A0A1T4Y3X3-F1
#
_entry.id   AF-A0A1T4Y3X3-F1
#
_cell.length_a   1.000
_cell.length_b   1.000
_cell.length_c   1.000
_cell.angle_alpha   90.00
_cell.angle_beta   90.00
_cell.angle_gamma   90.00
#
_symmetry.space_group_name_H-M   'P 1'
#
loop_
_entity.id
_entity.type
_entity.pdbx_description
1 polymer ?
#
loop_
_entity_poly.entity_id
_entity_poly.type
_entity_poly.pdbx_seq_one_letter_code
_entity_poly.pdbx_strand_id
1 'polypeptide(L)'
;MRWLRKHPTMALAAACVILLVGIVATGIALSSSVNSLTVDDVTTEVTSGMDELQAQLSAPSIVSAADTIRTEPCPDGGKGTLVAVERSIVVVDGFDLNGWVRELSATYSAKEGWSATLDSALGPSTLTLANRSLMLFTLEAFTAEQPQGLVMKATSRCSTVD
;
A
#
# COMPACT_ATOMS: atom_id res chain seq x y z
N MET A 1 -53.57 37.23 -24.57
CA MET A 1 -52.11 37.30 -24.78
C MET A 1 -51.45 36.10 -24.10
N ARG A 2 -51.57 34.87 -24.64
CA ARG A 2 -50.47 34.10 -25.27
C ARG A 2 -49.08 34.77 -25.21
N TRP A 3 -48.23 34.38 -24.25
CA TRP A 3 -46.78 34.21 -24.44
C TRP A 3 -46.07 33.56 -23.22
N LEU A 4 -46.51 32.37 -22.80
CA LEU A 4 -45.74 31.49 -21.91
C LEU A 4 -45.46 30.18 -22.67
N ARG A 5 -44.56 30.29 -23.66
CA ARG A 5 -44.05 29.12 -24.38
C ARG A 5 -42.63 29.40 -24.81
N LYS A 6 -41.68 29.47 -23.86
CA LYS A 6 -40.25 29.56 -24.20
C LYS A 6 -39.39 28.74 -23.24
N HIS A 7 -39.05 27.55 -23.74
CA HIS A 7 -37.83 26.76 -23.47
C HIS A 7 -37.75 26.03 -22.12
N PRO A 8 -38.54 24.96 -21.91
CA PRO A 8 -38.31 24.02 -20.81
C PRO A 8 -36.89 23.40 -20.84
N THR A 9 -36.29 23.33 -22.03
CA THR A 9 -34.92 22.88 -22.26
C THR A 9 -33.86 23.80 -21.64
N MET A 10 -34.08 25.12 -21.60
CA MET A 10 -33.12 26.05 -20.96
C MET A 10 -33.19 25.99 -19.44
N ALA A 11 -34.40 25.81 -18.87
CA ALA A 11 -34.57 25.63 -17.44
C ALA A 11 -33.93 24.32 -16.95
N LEU A 12 -34.07 23.25 -17.73
CA LEU A 12 -33.45 21.96 -17.43
C LEU A 12 -31.91 22.02 -17.52
N ALA A 13 -31.38 22.69 -18.55
CA ALA A 13 -29.94 22.87 -18.72
C ALA A 13 -29.32 23.70 -17.58
N ALA A 14 -29.98 24.79 -17.17
CA ALA A 14 -29.52 25.59 -16.03
C ALA A 14 -29.56 24.81 -14.71
N ALA A 15 -30.61 24.02 -14.48
CA ALA A 15 -30.70 23.14 -13.30
C ALA A 15 -29.60 22.07 -13.30
N CYS A 16 -29.31 21.44 -14.45
CA CYS A 16 -28.22 20.48 -14.58
C CYS A 16 -26.84 21.11 -14.32
N VAL A 17 -26.59 22.33 -14.81
CA VAL A 17 -25.32 23.03 -14.59
C VAL A 17 -25.15 23.38 -13.11
N ILE A 18 -26.20 23.88 -12.44
CA ILE A 18 -26.15 24.19 -11.00
C ILE A 18 -25.92 22.91 -10.18
N LEU A 19 -26.56 21.80 -10.56
CA LEU A 19 -26.38 20.51 -9.90
C LEU A 19 -24.96 19.96 -10.11
N LEU A 20 -24.43 20.06 -11.32
CA LEU A 20 -23.05 19.67 -11.64
C LEU A 20 -22.04 20.51 -10.85
N VAL A 21 -22.20 21.83 -10.82
CA VAL A 21 -21.32 22.72 -10.03
C VAL A 21 -21.43 22.40 -8.55
N GLY A 22 -22.63 22.08 -8.04
CA GLY A 22 -22.84 21.64 -6.66
C GLY A 22 -22.12 20.33 -6.34
N ILE A 23 -22.22 19.33 -7.22
CA ILE A 23 -21.55 18.03 -7.07
C ILE A 23 -20.02 18.18 -7.15
N VAL A 24 -19.52 18.99 -8.08
CA VAL A 24 -18.08 19.26 -8.21
C VAL A 24 -17.57 20.04 -6.99
N ALA A 25 -18.28 21.06 -6.52
CA ALA A 25 -17.87 21.84 -5.34
C ALA A 25 -17.89 20.99 -4.06
N THR A 26 -18.90 20.14 -3.87
CA THR A 26 -18.93 19.20 -2.73
C THR A 26 -17.87 18.10 -2.87
N GLY A 27 -17.63 17.59 -4.08
CA GLY A 27 -16.55 16.65 -4.35
C GLY A 27 -15.16 17.23 -4.06
N ILE A 28 -14.90 18.49 -4.44
CA ILE A 28 -13.65 19.19 -4.17
C ILE A 28 -13.52 19.53 -2.68
N ALA A 29 -14.61 19.97 -2.02
CA ALA A 29 -14.60 20.28 -0.59
C ALA A 29 -14.36 19.02 0.26
N LEU A 30 -14.99 17.90 -0.08
CA LEU A 30 -14.72 16.61 0.55
C LEU A 30 -13.29 16.15 0.26
N SER A 31 -12.80 16.27 -0.97
CA SER A 31 -11.40 15.93 -1.31
C SER A 31 -10.38 16.78 -0.54
N SER A 32 -10.70 18.04 -0.23
CA SER A 32 -9.83 18.92 0.55
C SER A 32 -9.76 18.58 2.05
N SER A 33 -10.80 17.93 2.61
CA SER A 33 -10.76 17.38 3.98
C SER A 33 -10.26 15.93 4.04
N VAL A 34 -10.06 15.28 2.88
CA VAL A 34 -9.58 13.89 2.74
C VAL A 34 -8.06 13.83 2.50
N ASN A 35 -7.41 14.97 2.27
CA ASN A 35 -5.94 15.04 2.13
C ASN A 35 -5.18 15.04 3.46
N SER A 36 -5.89 14.92 4.59
CA SER A 36 -5.27 14.78 5.90
C SER A 36 -5.04 13.30 6.21
N LEU A 37 -3.88 12.77 5.82
CA LEU A 37 -3.44 11.43 6.20
C LEU A 37 -3.04 11.43 7.67
N THR A 38 -3.74 10.67 8.49
CA THR A 38 -3.39 10.44 9.90
C THR A 38 -2.34 9.33 10.04
N VAL A 39 -1.74 9.19 11.22
CA VAL A 39 -0.83 8.06 11.50
C VAL A 39 -1.54 6.72 11.37
N ASP A 40 -2.82 6.63 11.78
CA ASP A 40 -3.62 5.41 11.65
C ASP A 40 -3.91 5.05 10.19
N ASP A 41 -4.16 6.03 9.33
CA ASP A 41 -4.38 5.81 7.90
C ASP A 41 -3.13 5.23 7.22
N VAL A 42 -1.97 5.84 7.47
CA VAL A 42 -0.70 5.39 6.87
C VAL A 42 -0.22 4.06 7.46
N THR A 43 -0.56 3.79 8.74
CA THR A 43 -0.35 2.48 9.37
C THR A 43 -1.21 1.41 8.70
N THR A 44 -2.51 1.68 8.52
CA THR A 44 -3.44 0.72 7.89
C THR A 44 -3.04 0.43 6.44
N GLU A 45 -2.59 1.44 5.70
CA GLU A 45 -2.13 1.26 4.32
C GLU A 45 -0.90 0.36 4.25
N VAL A 46 0.11 0.59 5.10
CA VAL A 46 1.34 -0.21 5.06
C VAL A 46 1.09 -1.63 5.55
N THR A 47 0.30 -1.84 6.60
CA THR A 47 -0.03 -3.18 7.10
C THR A 47 -0.90 -3.95 6.11
N SER A 48 -1.86 -3.32 5.45
CA SER A 48 -2.67 -3.96 4.41
C SER A 48 -1.81 -4.47 3.25
N GLY A 49 -0.83 -3.67 2.80
CA GLY A 49 0.13 -4.12 1.77
C GLY A 49 0.99 -5.30 2.22
N MET A 50 1.39 -5.33 3.49
CA MET A 50 2.12 -6.47 4.06
C MET A 50 1.24 -7.72 4.20
N ASP A 51 -0.03 -7.56 4.56
CA ASP A 51 -1.00 -8.65 4.64
C ASP A 51 -1.27 -9.27 3.26
N GLU A 52 -1.36 -8.44 2.21
CA GLU A 52 -1.48 -8.91 0.83
C GLU A 52 -0.26 -9.74 0.39
N LEU A 53 0.94 -9.33 0.78
CA LEU A 53 2.18 -10.07 0.51
C LEU A 53 2.26 -11.36 1.32
N GLN A 54 1.90 -11.31 2.61
CA GLN A 54 1.83 -12.51 3.43
C GLN A 54 0.80 -13.51 2.92
N ALA A 55 -0.31 -13.04 2.36
CA ALA A 55 -1.32 -13.92 1.78
C ALA A 55 -0.82 -14.73 0.56
N GLN A 56 0.33 -14.34 -0.02
CA GLN A 56 1.02 -15.14 -1.05
C GLN A 56 1.81 -16.32 -0.44
N LEU A 57 2.05 -16.31 0.87
CA LEU A 57 2.51 -17.49 1.60
C LEU A 57 1.29 -18.35 1.95
N SER A 58 1.40 -19.66 1.72
CA SER A 58 0.37 -20.59 2.14
C SER A 58 0.23 -20.54 3.67
N ALA A 59 -0.98 -20.37 4.21
CA ALA A 59 -1.18 -20.38 5.66
C ALA A 59 -0.56 -21.61 6.38
N PRO A 60 -0.59 -22.84 5.81
CA PRO A 60 0.06 -24.00 6.43
C PRO A 60 1.58 -23.92 6.53
N SER A 61 2.24 -23.05 5.74
CA SER A 61 3.70 -22.89 5.79
C SER A 61 4.16 -21.89 6.85
N ILE A 62 3.25 -21.23 7.57
CA ILE A 62 3.56 -20.23 8.60
C ILE A 62 3.44 -20.88 9.99
N VAL A 63 4.52 -20.88 10.76
CA VAL A 63 4.55 -21.31 12.16
C VAL A 63 4.16 -20.16 13.08
N SER A 64 4.71 -18.99 12.84
CA SER A 64 4.38 -17.76 13.56
C SER A 64 4.65 -16.53 12.71
N ALA A 65 3.98 -15.42 13.05
CA ALA A 65 4.23 -14.11 12.48
C ALA A 65 4.10 -13.07 13.61
N ALA A 66 4.98 -12.08 13.61
CA ALA A 66 4.96 -11.01 14.60
C ALA A 66 5.36 -9.67 13.95
N ASP A 67 4.65 -8.61 14.35
CA ASP A 67 4.85 -7.27 13.83
C ASP A 67 5.56 -6.39 14.87
N THR A 68 6.55 -5.64 14.39
CA THR A 68 7.15 -4.53 15.11
C THR A 68 6.84 -3.26 14.32
N ILE A 69 6.03 -2.39 14.92
CA ILE A 69 5.67 -1.09 14.35
C ILE A 69 6.48 -0.01 15.04
N ARG A 70 7.08 0.89 14.25
CA ARG A 70 7.83 2.05 14.73
C ARG A 70 7.35 3.30 14.02
N THR A 71 7.26 4.38 14.76
CA THR A 71 7.02 5.72 14.20
C THR A 71 8.32 6.50 14.18
N GLU A 72 8.58 7.16 13.06
CA GLU A 72 9.80 7.93 12.82
C GLU A 72 9.44 9.30 12.24
N PRO A 73 10.23 10.34 12.48
CA PRO A 73 10.05 11.62 11.80
C PRO A 73 10.18 11.46 10.29
N CYS A 74 9.41 12.24 9.54
CA CYS A 74 9.53 12.25 8.09
C CYS A 74 10.93 12.66 7.61
N PRO A 75 11.53 11.93 6.65
CA PRO A 75 12.92 12.14 6.23
C PRO A 75 13.15 13.45 5.48
N ASP A 76 12.08 14.07 4.96
CA ASP A 76 12.10 15.39 4.32
C ASP A 76 12.09 16.55 5.33
N GLY A 77 12.02 16.26 6.63
CA GLY A 77 11.90 17.26 7.70
C GLY A 77 10.50 17.86 7.81
N GLY A 78 9.50 17.25 7.17
CA GLY A 78 8.09 17.62 7.30
C GLY A 78 7.55 17.42 8.72
N LYS A 79 6.39 18.03 9.00
CA LYS A 79 5.70 17.92 10.30
C LYS A 79 4.98 16.58 10.51
N GLY A 80 5.08 15.66 9.55
CA GLY A 80 4.41 14.37 9.57
C GLY A 80 5.21 13.29 10.28
N THR A 81 4.53 12.18 10.50
CA THR A 81 5.09 10.95 11.03
C THR A 81 5.08 9.87 9.95
N LEU A 82 6.18 9.12 9.86
CA LEU A 82 6.33 7.97 8.99
C LEU A 82 6.26 6.70 9.83
N VAL A 83 5.61 5.67 9.30
CA VAL A 83 5.45 4.38 9.99
C VAL A 83 6.31 3.34 9.29
N ALA A 84 7.24 2.76 10.03
CA ALA A 84 8.03 1.63 9.60
C ALA A 84 7.46 0.36 10.26
N VAL A 85 7.17 -0.64 9.45
CA VAL A 85 6.68 -1.93 9.91
C VAL A 85 7.67 -3.01 9.50
N GLU A 86 8.07 -3.81 10.48
CA GLU A 86 8.84 -5.03 10.27
C GLU A 86 7.99 -6.20 10.73
N ARG A 87 7.79 -7.18 9.85
CA ARG A 87 7.09 -8.43 10.15
C ARG A 87 8.07 -9.59 10.05
N SER A 88 8.24 -10.29 11.15
CA SER A 88 9.05 -11.50 11.24
C SER A 88 8.13 -12.71 11.14
N ILE A 89 8.34 -13.55 10.12
CA ILE A 89 7.59 -14.76 9.85
C ILE A 89 8.53 -15.96 10.02
N VAL A 90 8.12 -16.91 10.84
CA VAL A 90 8.77 -18.21 10.95
C VAL A 90 7.99 -19.19 10.08
N VAL A 91 8.67 -19.88 9.17
CA VAL A 91 8.05 -20.88 8.30
C VAL A 91 8.31 -22.30 8.79
N VAL A 92 7.48 -23.24 8.35
CA VAL A 92 7.63 -24.66 8.68
C VAL A 92 8.93 -25.23 8.12
N ASP A 93 9.50 -26.23 8.82
CA ASP A 93 10.70 -26.91 8.35
C ASP A 93 10.47 -27.58 6.99
N GLY A 94 11.47 -27.45 6.11
CA GLY A 94 11.43 -28.00 4.75
C GLY A 94 10.64 -27.16 3.73
N PHE A 95 10.07 -26.02 4.13
CA PHE A 95 9.53 -25.05 3.17
C PHE A 95 10.65 -24.46 2.31
N ASP A 96 10.46 -24.40 0.99
CA ASP A 96 11.44 -23.78 0.08
C ASP A 96 11.23 -22.26 0.02
N LEU A 97 11.72 -21.57 1.06
CA LEU A 97 11.56 -20.12 1.16
C LEU A 97 12.25 -19.36 0.02
N ASN A 98 13.45 -19.81 -0.41
CA ASN A 98 14.17 -19.19 -1.52
C ASN A 98 13.46 -19.41 -2.87
N GLY A 99 12.90 -20.60 -3.08
CA GLY A 99 12.05 -20.90 -4.23
C GLY A 99 10.81 -20.00 -4.26
N TRP A 100 10.12 -19.88 -3.13
CA TRP A 100 8.95 -19.01 -2.99
C TRP A 100 9.29 -17.53 -3.26
N VAL A 101 10.36 -16.98 -2.69
CA VAL A 101 10.79 -15.59 -2.96
C VAL A 101 11.08 -15.36 -4.44
N ARG A 102 11.69 -16.35 -5.12
CA ARG A 102 11.99 -16.28 -6.55
C ARG A 102 10.72 -16.29 -7.40
N GLU A 103 9.75 -17.14 -7.05
CA GLU A 103 8.44 -17.19 -7.71
C GLU A 103 7.65 -15.89 -7.50
N LEU A 104 7.69 -15.34 -6.29
CA LEU A 104 7.08 -14.05 -5.97
C LEU A 104 7.70 -12.93 -6.81
N SER A 105 9.03 -12.90 -6.93
CA SER A 105 9.73 -11.94 -7.78
C SER A 105 9.25 -12.03 -9.23
N ALA A 106 9.20 -13.23 -9.82
CA ALA A 106 8.73 -13.42 -11.19
C ALA A 106 7.26 -12.97 -11.37
N THR A 107 6.40 -13.28 -10.40
CA THR A 107 4.99 -12.88 -10.40
C THR A 107 4.84 -11.37 -10.41
N TYR A 108 5.54 -10.67 -9.52
CA TYR A 108 5.44 -9.21 -9.41
C TYR A 108 6.19 -8.46 -10.52
N SER A 109 7.26 -9.03 -11.09
CA SER A 109 7.89 -8.49 -12.30
C SER A 109 6.96 -8.50 -13.51
N ALA A 110 6.04 -9.48 -13.60
CA ALA A 110 5.07 -9.58 -14.69
C ALA A 110 3.78 -8.77 -14.44
N LYS A 111 3.54 -8.34 -13.20
CA LYS A 111 2.33 -7.62 -12.79
C LYS A 111 2.43 -6.13 -13.15
N GLU A 112 1.47 -5.63 -13.92
CA GLU A 112 1.45 -4.23 -14.33
C GLU A 112 1.41 -3.29 -13.10
N GLY A 113 2.29 -2.29 -13.08
CA GLY A 113 2.36 -1.34 -11.96
C GLY A 113 3.20 -1.78 -10.76
N TRP A 114 3.94 -2.86 -10.90
CA TRP A 114 4.91 -3.29 -9.91
C TRP A 114 6.32 -3.35 -10.50
N SER A 115 7.31 -3.09 -9.66
CA SER A 115 8.71 -3.37 -9.93
C SER A 115 9.18 -4.38 -8.89
N ALA A 116 9.95 -5.37 -9.32
CA ALA A 116 10.51 -6.39 -8.44
C ALA A 116 12.00 -6.57 -8.76
N THR A 117 12.82 -6.46 -7.73
CA THR A 117 14.28 -6.62 -7.81
C THR A 117 14.70 -7.69 -6.82
N LEU A 118 15.23 -8.80 -7.33
CA LEU A 118 15.76 -9.89 -6.51
C LEU A 118 17.29 -9.81 -6.48
N ASP A 119 17.85 -9.61 -5.30
CA ASP A 119 19.27 -9.79 -5.03
C ASP A 119 19.50 -11.14 -4.33
N SER A 120 20.43 -11.90 -4.88
CA SER A 120 20.83 -13.23 -4.39
C SER A 120 22.35 -13.40 -4.44
N ALA A 121 23.11 -12.31 -4.59
CA ALA A 121 24.51 -12.38 -4.96
C ALA A 121 25.40 -12.97 -3.86
N LEU A 122 25.18 -12.60 -2.58
CA LEU A 122 26.05 -12.98 -1.45
C LEU A 122 25.31 -12.86 -0.10
N GLY A 123 24.32 -13.71 0.17
CA GLY A 123 23.60 -13.65 1.45
C GLY A 123 22.17 -14.21 1.42
N PRO A 124 21.34 -13.90 2.44
CA PRO A 124 19.90 -14.16 2.38
C PRO A 124 19.30 -13.55 1.11
N SER A 125 18.38 -14.26 0.45
CA SER A 125 17.72 -13.71 -0.74
C SER A 125 16.92 -12.49 -0.35
N THR A 126 17.21 -11.34 -0.97
CA THR A 126 16.49 -10.09 -0.72
C THR A 126 15.66 -9.73 -1.94
N LEU A 127 14.34 -9.63 -1.76
CA LEU A 127 13.41 -9.18 -2.78
C LEU A 127 12.87 -7.81 -2.40
N THR A 128 13.10 -6.82 -3.26
CA THR A 128 12.48 -5.50 -3.15
C THR A 128 11.33 -5.39 -4.14
N LEU A 129 10.14 -5.06 -3.63
CA LEU A 129 8.94 -4.80 -4.41
C LEU A 129 8.56 -3.32 -4.27
N ALA A 130 8.25 -2.68 -5.40
CA ALA A 130 7.74 -1.32 -5.44
C ALA A 130 6.44 -1.28 -6.23
N ASN A 131 5.41 -0.60 -5.71
CA ASN A 131 4.14 -0.40 -6.44
C ASN A 131 4.05 0.97 -7.11
N ARG A 132 2.95 1.24 -7.83
CA ARG A 132 2.69 2.56 -8.48
C ARG A 132 2.64 3.73 -7.52
N SER A 133 2.29 3.47 -6.26
CA SER A 133 2.24 4.47 -5.20
C SER A 133 3.62 4.71 -4.58
N LEU A 134 4.69 4.12 -5.14
CA LEU A 134 6.07 4.18 -4.65
C LEU A 134 6.25 3.62 -3.24
N MET A 135 5.32 2.78 -2.77
CA MET A 135 5.53 2.02 -1.54
C MET A 135 6.56 0.93 -1.80
N LEU A 136 7.53 0.84 -0.90
CA LEU A 136 8.61 -0.14 -0.95
C LEU A 136 8.38 -1.21 0.10
N PHE A 137 8.45 -2.46 -0.34
CA PHE A 137 8.42 -3.65 0.49
C PHE A 137 9.71 -4.42 0.26
N THR A 138 10.42 -4.76 1.33
CA THR A 138 11.66 -5.54 1.27
C THR A 138 11.45 -6.84 2.01
N LEU A 139 11.68 -7.95 1.34
CA LEU A 139 11.57 -9.30 1.88
C LEU A 139 12.98 -9.89 1.97
N GLU A 140 13.38 -10.33 3.16
CA GLU A 140 14.69 -10.93 3.43
C GLU A 140 14.49 -12.37 3.92
N ALA A 141 14.96 -13.35 3.14
CA ALA A 141 14.83 -14.77 3.46
C ALA A 141 16.07 -15.30 4.19
N PHE A 142 15.91 -15.65 5.46
CA PHE A 142 16.94 -16.22 6.32
C PHE A 142 16.83 -17.75 6.37
N THR A 143 17.60 -18.42 5.53
CA THR A 143 17.57 -19.89 5.41
C THR A 143 18.70 -20.62 6.12
N ALA A 144 19.62 -19.88 6.77
CA ALA A 144 20.74 -20.46 7.52
C ALA A 144 20.33 -20.97 8.91
N GLU A 145 19.18 -20.54 9.41
CA GLU A 145 18.61 -20.92 10.71
C GLU A 145 17.45 -21.91 10.51
N GLN A 146 17.21 -22.78 11.50
CA GLN A 146 16.03 -23.64 11.56
C GLN A 146 15.24 -23.36 12.84
N PRO A 147 13.92 -23.11 12.76
CA PRO A 147 13.13 -22.97 11.53
C PRO A 147 13.55 -21.75 10.69
N GLN A 148 13.31 -21.81 9.37
CA GLN A 148 13.68 -20.71 8.48
C GLN A 148 12.84 -19.46 8.78
N GLY A 149 13.42 -18.29 8.56
CA GLY A 149 12.79 -16.99 8.82
C GLY A 149 12.63 -16.15 7.56
N LEU A 150 11.54 -15.40 7.49
CA LEU A 150 11.33 -14.34 6.52
C LEU A 150 11.09 -13.04 7.28
N VAL A 151 11.86 -12.00 6.96
CA VAL A 151 11.60 -10.65 7.47
C VAL A 151 11.04 -9.81 6.33
N MET A 152 9.86 -9.23 6.53
CA MET A 152 9.27 -8.26 5.61
C MET A 152 9.33 -6.88 6.24
N LYS A 153 9.89 -5.91 5.52
CA LYS A 153 9.99 -4.52 5.93
C LYS A 153 9.21 -3.66 4.97
N ALA A 154 8.44 -2.72 5.49
CA ALA A 154 7.74 -1.74 4.69
C ALA A 154 7.74 -0.40 5.40
N THR A 155 7.70 0.65 4.60
CA THR A 155 7.64 2.02 5.10
C THR A 155 6.46 2.73 4.47
N SER A 156 5.64 3.36 5.31
CA SER A 156 4.50 4.13 4.87
C SER A 156 4.93 5.45 4.22
N ARG A 157 3.99 6.10 3.52
CA ARG A 157 4.14 7.54 3.26
C ARG A 157 4.04 8.33 4.57
N CYS A 158 4.55 9.55 4.54
CA CYS A 158 4.39 10.51 5.63
C CYS A 158 2.92 10.84 5.87
N SER A 159 2.52 10.82 7.14
CA SER A 159 1.27 11.45 7.59
C SER A 159 1.36 12.96 7.39
N THR A 160 0.21 13.61 7.38
CA THR A 160 0.08 15.08 7.29
C THR A 160 -0.53 15.67 8.57
N VAL A 161 -1.02 14.80 9.44
CA VAL A 161 -1.51 15.08 10.79
C VAL A 161 -1.07 13.91 11.67
N ASP A 162 -0.70 14.23 12.91
CA ASP A 162 -0.41 13.21 13.93
C ASP A 162 -1.70 12.60 14.49
#